data_AF-J4WXV6-F1
#
_entry.id   AF-J4WXV6-F1
#
_cell.length_a   1.000
_cell.length_b   1.000
_cell.length_c   1.000
_cell.angle_alpha   90.00
_cell.angle_beta   90.00
_cell.angle_gamma   90.00
#
_symmetry.space_group_name_H-M   'P 1'
#
loop_
_entity.id
_entity.type
_entity.pdbx_description
1 polymer ?
#
loop_
_entity_poly.entity_id
_entity_poly.type
_entity_poly.pdbx_seq_one_letter_code
_entity_poly.pdbx_strand_id
1 'polypeptide(L)'
;MPSKDEAKEIAMDFISRFAKDLVPVLKIHWIKLHQESFTMMQDEKKETLVITGIKVKMQNTSDGRWMWTIIGSSRKVIIFERDVVWISFPGHRQTEKWLHDSWLEEKI
;
A
#
# COMPACT_ATOMS: atom_id res chain seq x y z
N MET A 1 -9.86 13.24 -6.49
CA MET A 1 -9.50 11.83 -6.19
C MET A 1 -10.31 10.92 -7.08
N PRO A 2 -9.79 9.75 -7.50
CA PRO A 2 -10.60 8.79 -8.26
C PRO A 2 -11.74 8.24 -7.39
N SER A 3 -12.80 7.75 -8.05
CA SER A 3 -13.89 7.04 -7.36
C SER A 3 -13.42 5.68 -6.83
N LYS A 4 -14.23 5.01 -5.99
CA LYS A 4 -13.89 3.65 -5.53
C LYS A 4 -13.83 2.64 -6.69
N ASP A 5 -14.76 2.75 -7.64
CA ASP A 5 -14.82 1.86 -8.79
C ASP A 5 -13.68 2.15 -9.78
N GLU A 6 -13.37 3.42 -10.04
CA GLU A 6 -12.22 3.82 -10.86
C GLU A 6 -10.90 3.36 -10.22
N ALA A 7 -10.74 3.52 -8.89
CA ALA A 7 -9.56 3.03 -8.19
C ALA A 7 -9.44 1.51 -8.24
N LYS A 8 -10.55 0.78 -8.19
CA LYS A 8 -10.59 -0.68 -8.36
C LYS A 8 -10.11 -1.05 -9.76
N GLU A 9 -10.64 -0.44 -10.80
CA GLU A 9 -10.26 -0.71 -12.19
C GLU A 9 -8.76 -0.46 -12.42
N ILE A 10 -8.24 0.70 -11.97
CA ILE A 10 -6.83 1.04 -12.07
C ILE A 10 -5.95 0.03 -11.32
N ALA A 11 -6.37 -0.40 -10.12
CA ALA A 11 -5.65 -1.41 -9.36
C ALA A 11 -5.61 -2.76 -10.09
N MET A 12 -6.73 -3.20 -10.66
CA MET A 12 -6.81 -4.47 -11.38
C MET A 12 -6.01 -4.44 -12.68
N ASP A 13 -6.03 -3.34 -13.44
CA ASP A 13 -5.16 -3.16 -14.62
C ASP A 13 -3.70 -3.28 -14.21
N PHE A 14 -3.27 -2.53 -13.19
CA PHE A 14 -1.90 -2.56 -12.70
C PHE A 14 -1.47 -3.97 -12.28
N ILE A 15 -2.28 -4.69 -11.48
CA ILE A 15 -1.96 -6.04 -11.02
C ILE A 15 -1.89 -7.00 -12.21
N SER A 16 -2.83 -6.93 -13.15
CA SER A 16 -2.83 -7.78 -14.34
C SER A 16 -1.62 -7.56 -15.25
N ARG A 17 -0.98 -6.38 -15.18
CA ARG A 17 0.21 -6.06 -15.97
C ARG A 17 1.50 -6.42 -15.26
N PHE A 18 1.60 -6.11 -13.96
CA PHE A 18 2.86 -6.15 -13.21
C PHE A 18 2.95 -7.24 -12.14
N ALA A 19 1.83 -7.85 -11.75
CA ALA A 19 1.74 -8.90 -10.72
C ALA A 19 0.70 -9.96 -11.11
N LYS A 20 0.84 -10.52 -12.31
CA LYS A 20 -0.09 -11.48 -12.94
C LYS A 20 -0.37 -12.70 -12.07
N ASP A 21 0.63 -13.13 -11.30
CA ASP A 21 0.55 -14.23 -10.36
C ASP A 21 -0.51 -14.02 -9.27
N LEU A 22 -0.84 -12.76 -8.94
CA LEU A 22 -1.82 -12.43 -7.91
C LEU A 22 -3.26 -12.39 -8.43
N VAL A 23 -3.47 -12.19 -9.74
CA VAL A 23 -4.81 -12.11 -10.36
C VAL A 23 -5.75 -13.27 -9.97
N PRO A 24 -5.33 -14.54 -10.04
CA PRO A 24 -6.21 -15.66 -9.72
C PRO A 24 -6.52 -15.81 -8.21
N VAL A 25 -5.72 -15.18 -7.34
CA VAL A 25 -5.73 -15.42 -5.89
C VAL A 25 -6.03 -14.16 -5.07
N LEU A 26 -6.26 -13.01 -5.69
CA LEU A 26 -6.59 -11.80 -4.95
C LEU A 26 -8.06 -11.76 -4.55
N LYS A 27 -8.32 -11.31 -3.32
CA LYS A 27 -9.65 -10.92 -2.84
C LYS A 27 -9.60 -9.49 -2.32
N ILE A 28 -10.39 -8.60 -2.93
CA ILE A 28 -10.53 -7.22 -2.43
C ILE A 28 -11.27 -7.24 -1.10
N HIS A 29 -10.70 -6.57 -0.10
CA HIS A 29 -11.27 -6.46 1.24
C HIS A 29 -11.97 -5.13 1.47
N TRP A 30 -11.32 -4.02 1.10
CA TRP A 30 -11.93 -2.69 1.17
C TRP A 30 -11.22 -1.68 0.27
N ILE A 31 -11.94 -0.59 -0.04
CA ILE A 31 -11.45 0.54 -0.83
C ILE A 31 -11.80 1.83 -0.08
N LYS A 32 -10.76 2.60 0.29
CA LYS A 32 -10.94 3.80 1.14
C LYS A 32 -9.89 4.86 0.85
N LEU A 33 -10.25 6.13 1.07
CA LEU A 33 -9.29 7.23 1.13
C LEU A 33 -8.23 6.92 2.19
N HIS A 34 -6.98 7.16 1.83
CA HIS A 34 -5.82 6.92 2.66
C HIS A 34 -4.89 8.14 2.59
N GLN A 35 -4.34 8.49 3.75
CA GLN A 35 -3.28 9.47 3.88
C GLN A 35 -2.13 8.80 4.59
N GLU A 36 -0.93 8.97 4.05
CA GLU A 36 0.28 8.40 4.60
C GLU A 36 1.38 9.47 4.62
N SER A 37 2.06 9.58 5.76
CA SER A 37 3.08 10.58 6.01
C SER A 37 4.46 9.97 5.80
N PHE A 38 5.31 10.65 5.04
CA PHE A 38 6.67 10.26 4.72
C PHE A 38 7.59 11.32 5.30
N THR A 39 8.60 10.91 6.06
CA THR A 39 9.69 11.83 6.40
C THR A 39 10.79 11.63 5.38
N MET A 40 11.14 12.70 4.66
CA MET A 40 12.21 12.71 3.68
C MET A 40 13.27 13.72 4.10
N MET A 41 14.53 13.41 3.85
CA MET A 41 15.62 14.38 3.99
C MET A 41 15.75 15.13 2.67
N GLN A 42 15.53 16.44 2.69
CA GLN A 42 15.76 17.34 1.57
C GLN A 42 16.71 18.45 2.03
N ASP A 43 17.87 18.56 1.39
CA ASP A 43 18.89 19.57 1.70
C ASP A 43 19.22 19.66 3.20
N GLU A 44 19.49 18.51 3.83
CA GLU A 44 19.78 18.36 5.27
C GLU A 44 18.63 18.74 6.23
N LYS A 45 17.45 19.06 5.71
CA LYS A 45 16.23 19.29 6.49
C LYS A 45 15.29 18.10 6.41
N LYS A 46 14.74 17.72 7.55
CA LYS A 46 13.63 16.76 7.62
C LYS A 46 12.35 17.45 7.16
N GLU A 47 11.77 16.99 6.06
CA GLU A 47 10.44 17.40 5.61
C GLU A 47 9.45 16.24 5.71
N THR A 48 8.24 16.55 6.19
CA THR A 48 7.14 15.59 6.23
C THR A 48 6.23 15.81 5.04
N LEU A 49 6.21 14.86 4.12
CA LEU A 49 5.32 14.83 2.97
C LEU A 49 4.08 13.98 3.29
N VAL A 50 2.90 14.47 2.92
CA VAL A 50 1.65 13.70 3.05
C VAL A 50 1.19 13.25 1.68
N ILE A 51 1.17 11.94 1.46
CA ILE A 51 0.59 11.36 0.25
C ILE A 51 -0.89 11.06 0.52
N THR A 52 -1.75 11.60 -0.33
CA THR A 52 -3.19 11.31 -0.32
C THR A 52 -3.54 10.44 -1.52
N GLY A 53 -4.21 9.31 -1.27
CA GLY A 53 -4.55 8.32 -2.28
C GLY A 53 -5.80 7.51 -1.94
N ILE A 54 -6.36 6.77 -2.90
CA ILE A 54 -7.34 5.71 -2.60
C ILE A 54 -6.57 4.40 -2.42
N LYS A 55 -6.66 3.80 -1.22
CA LYS A 55 -6.08 2.48 -0.94
C LYS A 55 -7.09 1.40 -1.30
N VAL A 56 -6.71 0.50 -2.20
CA VAL A 56 -7.41 -0.75 -2.49
C VAL A 56 -6.66 -1.83 -1.72
N LYS A 57 -7.27 -2.38 -0.66
CA LYS A 57 -6.65 -3.44 0.14
C LYS A 57 -7.18 -4.79 -0.28
N MET A 58 -6.27 -5.73 -0.49
CA MET A 58 -6.54 -7.08 -0.97
C MET A 58 -5.80 -8.10 -0.11
N GLN A 59 -6.30 -9.33 -0.11
CA GLN A 59 -5.64 -10.48 0.49
C GLN A 59 -5.37 -11.52 -0.58
N ASN A 60 -4.18 -12.12 -0.54
CA ASN A 60 -3.88 -13.33 -1.27
C ASN A 60 -4.60 -14.50 -0.59
N THR A 61 -5.51 -15.15 -1.29
CA THR A 61 -6.29 -16.28 -0.78
C THR A 61 -5.49 -17.58 -0.72
N SER A 62 -4.35 -17.68 -1.41
CA SER A 62 -3.52 -18.89 -1.38
C SER A 62 -2.68 -19.01 -0.12
N ASP A 63 -2.21 -17.90 0.44
CA ASP A 63 -1.28 -17.87 1.57
C ASP A 63 -1.69 -16.91 2.71
N GLY A 64 -2.79 -16.17 2.54
CA GLY A 64 -3.32 -15.23 3.52
C GLY A 64 -2.57 -13.89 3.62
N ARG A 65 -1.52 -13.68 2.82
CA ARG A 65 -0.72 -12.44 2.84
C ARG A 65 -1.51 -11.25 2.31
N TRP A 66 -1.22 -10.07 2.83
CA TRP A 66 -1.87 -8.84 2.43
C TRP A 66 -1.12 -8.16 1.29
N MET A 67 -1.88 -7.44 0.47
CA MET A 67 -1.36 -6.58 -0.58
C MET A 67 -2.27 -5.35 -0.72
N TRP A 68 -1.73 -4.25 -1.22
CA TRP A 68 -2.53 -3.08 -1.54
C TRP A 68 -1.89 -2.23 -2.63
N THR A 69 -2.72 -1.48 -3.32
CA THR A 69 -2.31 -0.34 -4.15
C THR A 69 -2.82 0.95 -3.53
N ILE A 70 -2.10 2.04 -3.72
CA ILE A 70 -2.58 3.40 -3.47
C ILE A 70 -2.63 4.11 -4.82
N ILE A 71 -3.80 4.63 -5.17
CA ILE A 71 -4.03 5.36 -6.42
C ILE A 71 -4.08 6.85 -6.11
N GLY A 72 -3.20 7.63 -6.75
CA GLY A 72 -3.12 9.07 -6.60
C GLY A 72 -4.19 9.84 -7.38
N SER A 73 -4.24 11.15 -7.19
CA SER A 73 -5.14 12.06 -7.92
C SER A 73 -4.93 12.05 -9.45
N SER A 74 -3.73 11.69 -9.90
CA SER A 74 -3.35 11.54 -11.31
C SER A 74 -3.80 10.23 -11.96
N ARG A 75 -4.61 9.41 -11.26
CA ARG A 75 -5.10 8.10 -11.74
C ARG A 75 -3.99 7.11 -12.06
N LYS A 76 -2.89 7.21 -11.31
CA LYS A 76 -1.77 6.28 -11.35
C LYS A 76 -1.62 5.59 -10.00
N VAL A 77 -1.20 4.34 -10.03
CA VAL A 77 -0.70 3.65 -8.84
C VAL A 77 0.60 4.34 -8.42
N ILE A 78 0.61 4.85 -7.19
CA ILE A 78 1.77 5.54 -6.61
C ILE A 78 2.50 4.67 -5.59
N ILE A 79 1.80 3.71 -4.98
CA ILE A 79 2.38 2.70 -4.07
C ILE A 79 1.73 1.36 -4.38
N PHE A 80 2.56 0.32 -4.44
CA PHE A 80 2.14 -1.07 -4.50
C PHE A 80 2.95 -1.87 -3.48
N GLU A 81 2.26 -2.53 -2.57
CA GLU A 81 2.87 -3.46 -1.60
C GLU A 81 2.19 -4.83 -1.72
N ARG A 82 2.99 -5.89 -1.64
CA ARG A 82 2.56 -7.29 -1.67
C ARG A 82 3.35 -8.11 -0.66
N ASP A 83 2.92 -9.34 -0.43
CA ASP A 83 3.57 -10.28 0.49
C ASP A 83 3.64 -9.79 1.95
N VAL A 84 2.69 -8.95 2.35
CA VAL A 84 2.66 -8.38 3.69
C VAL A 84 2.09 -9.38 4.68
N VAL A 85 2.92 -9.81 5.62
CA VAL A 85 2.52 -10.65 6.74
C VAL A 85 1.92 -9.77 7.84
N TRP A 86 0.72 -10.15 8.29
CA TRP A 86 0.01 -9.47 9.35
C TRP A 86 -0.19 -10.43 10.51
N ILE A 87 0.32 -10.07 11.68
CA ILE A 87 0.10 -10.81 12.91
C ILE A 87 -1.28 -10.40 13.41
N SER A 88 -2.21 -11.35 13.50
CA SER A 88 -3.59 -11.12 13.93
C SER A 88 -3.69 -10.82 15.43
N PHE A 89 -2.75 -11.31 16.24
CA PHE A 89 -2.66 -11.00 17.66
C PHE A 89 -1.21 -11.04 18.17
N PRO A 90 -0.67 -9.95 18.77
CA PRO A 90 -1.23 -8.60 18.81
C PRO A 90 -1.32 -8.02 17.38
N GLY A 91 -2.35 -7.24 17.06
CA GLY A 91 -2.65 -6.83 15.67
C GLY A 91 -1.63 -5.88 15.05
N HIS A 92 -0.54 -6.39 14.47
CA HIS A 92 0.50 -5.58 13.86
C HIS A 92 1.08 -6.19 12.58
N ARG A 93 1.72 -5.34 11.78
CA ARG A 93 2.45 -5.74 10.57
C ARG A 93 3.77 -6.39 10.99
N GLN A 94 4.10 -7.53 10.40
CA GLN A 94 5.40 -8.20 10.60
C GLN A 94 6.43 -7.82 9.52
N THR A 95 5.98 -7.59 8.28
CA THR A 95 6.89 -7.18 7.18
C THR A 95 7.40 -5.76 7.40
N GLU A 96 8.68 -5.53 7.18
CA GLU A 96 9.31 -4.19 7.22
C GLU A 96 8.60 -3.19 6.30
N LYS A 97 8.65 -1.91 6.67
CA LYS A 97 8.13 -0.79 5.87
C LYS A 97 9.30 -0.05 5.26
N TRP A 98 9.71 -0.41 4.06
CA TRP A 98 10.95 0.11 3.48
C TRP A 98 10.98 1.63 3.28
N LEU A 99 9.81 2.27 3.09
CA LEU A 99 9.70 3.72 2.85
C LEU A 99 9.24 4.52 4.09
N HIS A 100 8.85 3.82 5.17
CA HIS A 100 8.21 4.40 6.36
C HIS A 100 8.49 3.62 7.63
N ASP A 101 9.66 3.02 7.72
CA ASP A 101 9.95 2.20 8.88
C ASP A 101 10.15 3.10 10.08
N SER A 102 9.08 3.33 10.83
CA SER A 102 9.12 3.98 12.13
C SER A 102 9.94 3.17 13.13
N TRP A 103 10.27 1.91 12.81
CA TRP A 103 11.11 1.05 13.64
C TRP A 103 12.60 1.40 13.60
N LEU A 104 13.05 2.12 12.56
CA LEU A 104 14.44 2.57 12.45
C LEU A 104 14.74 3.82 13.29
N GLU A 105 13.73 4.47 13.87
CA GLU A 105 13.92 5.64 14.74
C GLU A 105 14.30 5.28 16.19
N GLU A 106 14.22 4.00 16.61
CA GLU A 106 14.52 3.59 18.00
C GLU A 106 15.97 3.17 18.28
N LYS A 107 16.92 3.37 17.35
CA LYS A 107 18.35 3.13 17.62
C LYS A 107 19.26 4.20 17.02
N ILE A 108 19.27 5.39 17.63
CA ILE A 108 20.43 6.28 17.68
C ILE A 108 20.58 6.81 19.10
#